data_AF-C7NRD4-F1
#
_entry.id   AF-C7NRD4-F1
#
_cell.length_a   1.000
_cell.length_b   1.000
_cell.length_c   1.000
_cell.angle_alpha   90.00
_cell.angle_beta   90.00
_cell.angle_gamma   90.00
#
_symmetry.space_group_name_H-M   'P 1'
#
loop_
_entity.id
_entity.type
_entity.pdbx_description
1 polymer ?
#
loop_
_entity_poly.entity_id
_entity_poly.type
_entity_poly.pdbx_seq_one_letter_code
_entity_poly.pdbx_strand_id
1 'polypeptide(L)'
;MVSPAGGWEDTKHGYENDDVAITVREIRGSDWGDDRSVNFTRWQVQVRRGPPGYAQIDDLAEYDEPRPAWELAHMLTHLFDEYGDDRVIMSLTDSVKGDRPERPESGPTEADPETHLRNCLGDDDHLLDAVPE
;
A
#
# COMPACT_ATOMS: atom_id res chain seq x y z
N MET A 1 1.97 13.60 -8.41
CA MET A 1 2.44 13.11 -7.11
C MET A 1 1.59 13.83 -6.08
N VAL A 2 0.89 13.07 -5.24
CA VAL A 2 0.04 13.60 -4.17
C VAL A 2 0.93 13.95 -2.96
N SER A 3 0.57 14.96 -2.17
CA SER A 3 1.39 15.39 -1.04
C SER A 3 1.13 14.50 0.17
N PRO A 4 2.14 14.06 0.93
CA PRO A 4 1.89 13.21 2.09
C PRO A 4 1.30 14.00 3.28
N ALA A 5 0.92 13.27 4.34
CA ALA A 5 0.55 13.85 5.62
C ALA A 5 1.68 14.69 6.25
N GLY A 6 1.33 15.52 7.23
CA GLY A 6 2.30 16.34 7.95
C GLY A 6 3.39 15.47 8.61
N GLY A 7 4.66 15.88 8.52
CA GLY A 7 5.77 15.12 9.12
C GLY A 7 6.38 14.03 8.24
N TRP A 8 5.78 13.72 7.09
CA TRP A 8 6.34 12.79 6.11
C TRP A 8 7.20 13.50 5.06
N GLU A 9 8.35 12.91 4.74
CA GLU A 9 9.23 13.38 3.68
C GLU A 9 8.80 12.76 2.33
N ASP A 10 8.57 13.62 1.33
CA ASP A 10 8.33 13.21 -0.05
C ASP A 10 9.65 12.84 -0.72
N THR A 11 9.76 11.59 -1.15
CA THR A 11 10.95 11.05 -1.83
C THR A 11 10.59 10.56 -3.21
N LYS A 12 11.61 10.36 -4.05
CA LYS A 12 11.44 9.80 -5.40
C LYS A 12 10.79 8.40 -5.44
N HIS A 13 10.76 7.69 -4.31
CA HIS A 13 10.30 6.30 -4.23
C HIS A 13 9.06 6.13 -3.36
N GLY A 14 8.52 7.21 -2.78
CA GLY A 14 7.42 7.16 -1.83
C GLY A 14 7.59 8.17 -0.70
N TYR A 15 7.07 7.83 0.48
CA TYR A 15 7.03 8.70 1.65
C TYR A 15 7.76 8.07 2.83
N GLU A 16 8.55 8.86 3.57
CA GLU A 16 9.32 8.38 4.72
C GLU A 16 9.01 9.22 5.97
N ASN A 17 8.92 8.57 7.13
CA ASN A 17 8.72 9.20 8.44
C ASN A 17 9.41 8.35 9.51
N ASP A 18 10.52 8.85 10.05
CA ASP A 18 11.36 8.18 11.06
C ASP A 18 11.68 6.71 10.72
N ASP A 19 11.01 5.75 11.38
CA ASP A 19 11.22 4.31 11.22
C ASP A 19 10.26 3.68 10.20
N VAL A 20 9.38 4.43 9.54
CA VAL A 20 8.40 3.93 8.57
C VAL A 20 8.60 4.56 7.19
N ALA A 21 8.54 3.74 6.16
CA ALA A 21 8.57 4.18 4.77
C ALA A 21 7.48 3.48 3.96
N ILE A 22 6.67 4.27 3.25
CA ILE A 22 5.68 3.78 2.29
C ILE A 22 6.28 3.97 0.90
N THR A 23 6.63 2.88 0.23
CA THR A 23 7.32 2.94 -1.06
C THR A 23 6.44 2.45 -2.20
N VAL A 24 6.46 3.17 -3.32
CA VAL A 24 5.82 2.79 -4.58
C VAL A 24 6.91 2.35 -5.56
N ARG A 25 6.92 1.06 -5.90
CA ARG A 25 7.93 0.46 -6.77
C ARG A 25 7.33 0.00 -8.10
N GLU A 26 7.98 0.37 -9.19
CA GLU A 26 7.70 -0.21 -10.50
C GLU A 26 8.25 -1.64 -10.57
N ILE A 27 7.38 -2.59 -10.89
CA ILE A 27 7.68 -4.00 -11.14
C ILE A 27 7.44 -4.27 -12.61
N ARG A 28 8.42 -4.89 -13.26
CA ARG A 28 8.29 -5.38 -14.63
C ARG A 28 8.40 -6.89 -14.61
N GLY A 29 7.49 -7.55 -15.28
CA GLY A 29 7.50 -9.00 -15.41
C GLY A 29 7.02 -9.44 -16.78
N SER A 30 7.08 -10.75 -16.98
CA SER A 30 6.55 -11.39 -18.18
C SER A 30 5.71 -12.57 -17.72
N ASP A 31 4.43 -12.55 -18.08
CA ASP A 31 3.55 -13.68 -17.86
C ASP A 31 3.63 -14.62 -19.07
N TRP A 32 3.69 -15.92 -18.80
CA TRP A 32 3.74 -16.96 -19.83
C TRP A 32 2.34 -17.57 -19.96
N GLY A 33 1.50 -16.95 -20.79
CA GLY A 33 0.24 -17.54 -21.23
C GLY A 33 0.43 -18.58 -22.34
N ASP A 34 -0.63 -19.34 -22.62
CA ASP A 34 -0.69 -20.54 -23.48
C ASP A 34 -0.04 -20.44 -24.87
N ASP A 35 0.27 -19.24 -25.40
CA ASP A 35 0.96 -19.10 -26.69
C ASP A 35 1.83 -17.83 -26.87
N ARG A 36 1.89 -16.90 -25.90
CA ARG A 36 2.69 -15.66 -26.00
C ARG A 36 3.14 -15.15 -24.64
N SER A 37 4.37 -14.61 -24.56
CA SER A 37 4.81 -13.83 -23.40
C SER A 37 4.17 -12.44 -23.43
N VAL A 38 3.47 -12.09 -22.36
CA VAL A 38 2.93 -10.73 -22.17
C VAL A 38 3.82 -10.04 -21.15
N ASN A 39 4.55 -9.02 -21.61
CA ASN A 39 5.27 -8.14 -20.68
C ASN A 39 4.27 -7.24 -19.98
N PHE A 40 4.39 -7.15 -18.66
CA PHE A 40 3.59 -6.25 -17.84
C PHE A 40 4.49 -5.30 -17.05
N THR A 41 3.96 -4.11 -16.80
CA THR A 41 4.51 -3.13 -15.86
C THR A 41 3.43 -2.85 -14.83
N ARG A 42 3.77 -3.01 -13.55
CA ARG A 42 2.89 -2.78 -12.41
C ARG A 42 3.58 -1.89 -11.39
N TRP A 43 2.79 -1.31 -10.50
CA TRP A 43 3.25 -0.47 -9.40
C TRP A 43 2.82 -1.10 -8.08
N GLN A 44 3.80 -1.54 -7.31
CA GLN A 44 3.60 -2.18 -6.02
C GLN A 44 3.78 -1.17 -4.89
N VAL A 45 2.84 -1.15 -3.96
CA VAL A 45 2.90 -0.37 -2.73
C VAL A 45 3.37 -1.27 -1.60
N GLN A 46 4.47 -0.87 -0.96
CA GLN A 46 5.06 -1.58 0.18
C GLN A 46 5.15 -0.65 1.37
N VAL A 47 5.01 -1.21 2.57
CA VAL A 47 5.31 -0.53 3.83
C VAL A 47 6.55 -1.18 4.43
N ARG A 48 7.55 -0.36 4.73
CA ARG A 48 8.81 -0.76 5.36
C ARG A 48 8.85 -0.17 6.75
N ARG A 49 9.17 -0.97 7.76
CA ARG A 49 9.11 -0.56 9.16
C ARG A 49 10.30 -1.02 9.96
N GLY A 50 10.88 -0.13 10.72
CA GLY A 50 12.05 -0.35 11.55
C GLY A 50 13.35 0.13 10.87
N PRO A 51 14.44 0.14 11.64
CA PRO A 51 15.68 0.77 11.23
C PRO A 51 16.32 0.08 10.03
N PRO A 52 17.19 0.79 9.29
CA PRO A 52 17.92 0.24 8.15
C PRO A 52 18.63 -1.08 8.51
N GLY A 53 18.29 -2.15 7.80
CA GLY A 53 18.87 -3.50 7.98
C GLY A 53 18.04 -4.48 8.81
N TYR A 54 17.03 -4.01 9.56
CA TYR A 54 16.06 -4.86 10.27
C TYR A 54 14.61 -4.57 9.89
N ALA A 55 14.42 -3.77 8.84
CA ALA A 55 13.10 -3.33 8.43
C ALA A 55 12.23 -4.51 7.99
N GLN A 56 11.05 -4.66 8.59
CA GLN A 56 10.00 -5.52 8.08
C GLN A 56 9.40 -4.87 6.82
N ILE A 57 9.25 -5.65 5.75
CA ILE A 57 8.66 -5.18 4.49
C ILE A 57 7.37 -5.95 4.29
N ASP A 58 6.26 -5.22 4.20
CA ASP A 58 4.93 -5.75 3.96
C ASP A 58 4.42 -5.23 2.60
N ASP A 59 4.13 -6.15 1.69
CA ASP A 59 3.52 -5.83 0.39
C ASP A 59 2.00 -5.64 0.57
N LEU A 60 1.47 -4.47 0.22
CA LEU A 60 0.05 -4.15 0.44
C LEU A 60 -0.82 -4.34 -0.81
N ALA A 61 -0.36 -3.84 -1.95
CA ALA A 61 -1.14 -3.85 -3.19
C ALA A 61 -0.24 -3.71 -4.42
N GLU A 62 -0.75 -4.16 -5.57
CA GLU A 62 -0.17 -3.94 -6.89
C GLU A 62 -1.22 -3.32 -7.81
N TYR A 63 -0.83 -2.37 -8.65
CA TYR A 63 -1.71 -1.72 -9.61
C TYR A 63 -1.10 -1.73 -11.02
N ASP A 64 -1.93 -1.75 -12.05
CA ASP A 64 -1.49 -1.60 -13.45
C ASP A 64 -1.24 -0.14 -13.85
N GLU A 65 -1.49 0.83 -12.97
CA GLU A 65 -1.20 2.24 -13.20
C GLU A 65 -0.48 2.85 -11.98
N PRO A 66 0.42 3.83 -12.18
CA PRO A 66 1.15 4.46 -11.07
C PRO A 66 0.23 5.29 -10.18
N ARG A 67 -0.79 5.93 -10.78
CA ARG A 67 -1.68 6.86 -10.08
C ARG A 67 -2.35 6.24 -8.85
N PRO A 68 -3.09 5.11 -8.97
CA PRO A 68 -3.73 4.50 -7.81
C PRO A 68 -2.73 4.01 -6.76
N ALA A 69 -1.53 3.58 -7.17
CA ALA A 69 -0.47 3.20 -6.23
C ALA A 69 0.02 4.40 -5.40
N TRP A 70 0.17 5.58 -6.01
CA TRP A 70 0.52 6.81 -5.31
C TRP A 70 -0.62 7.35 -4.44
N GLU A 71 -1.87 7.22 -4.87
CA GLU A 71 -3.04 7.58 -4.07
C GLU A 71 -3.14 6.69 -2.83
N LEU A 72 -2.94 5.37 -2.96
CA LEU A 72 -2.86 4.46 -1.81
C LEU A 72 -1.73 4.87 -0.86
N ALA A 73 -0.53 5.14 -1.40
CA ALA A 73 0.62 5.54 -0.59
C ALA A 73 0.35 6.82 0.20
N HIS A 74 -0.31 7.80 -0.43
CA HIS A 74 -0.73 9.04 0.23
C HIS A 74 -1.72 8.78 1.38
N MET A 75 -2.77 8.01 1.14
CA MET A 75 -3.75 7.72 2.20
C MET A 75 -3.13 6.99 3.39
N LEU A 76 -2.18 6.09 3.12
CA LEU A 76 -1.42 5.42 4.18
C LEU A 76 -0.67 6.44 5.06
N THR A 77 -0.03 7.47 4.49
CA THR A 77 0.67 8.50 5.31
C THR A 77 -0.27 9.17 6.31
N HIS A 78 -1.52 9.44 5.92
CA HIS A 78 -2.53 10.05 6.80
C HIS A 78 -3.00 9.09 7.90
N LEU A 79 -3.18 7.81 7.58
CA LEU A 79 -3.53 6.80 8.57
C LEU A 79 -2.43 6.63 9.62
N PHE A 80 -1.18 6.55 9.17
CA PHE A 80 -0.03 6.39 10.06
C PHE A 80 0.19 7.63 10.94
N ASP A 81 -0.03 8.84 10.40
CA ASP A 81 0.07 10.09 11.15
C ASP A 81 -1.01 10.20 12.25
N GLU A 82 -2.26 9.86 11.95
CA GLU A 82 -3.38 9.99 12.91
C GLU A 82 -3.40 8.87 13.97
N TYR A 83 -3.17 7.62 13.56
CA TYR A 83 -3.41 6.45 14.42
C TYR A 83 -2.15 5.77 14.94
N GLY A 84 -0.98 6.14 14.42
CA GLY A 84 0.30 5.55 14.77
C GLY A 84 0.53 4.16 14.19
N ASP A 85 1.81 3.78 14.13
CA ASP A 85 2.27 2.59 13.40
C ASP A 85 1.65 1.28 13.86
N ASP A 86 1.62 1.02 15.17
CA ASP A 86 1.13 -0.24 15.71
C ASP A 86 -0.35 -0.50 15.38
N ARG A 87 -1.20 0.53 15.45
CA ARG A 87 -2.64 0.38 15.23
C ARG A 87 -2.96 0.18 13.76
N VAL A 88 -2.39 1.00 12.88
CA VAL A 88 -2.58 0.89 11.43
C VAL A 88 -2.10 -0.48 10.96
N ILE A 89 -0.96 -0.94 11.46
CA ILE A 89 -0.43 -2.25 11.09
C ILE A 89 -1.30 -3.39 11.58
N MET A 90 -1.76 -3.36 12.84
CA MET A 90 -2.67 -4.40 13.31
C MET A 90 -3.89 -4.47 12.39
N SER A 91 -4.47 -3.34 12.00
CA SER A 91 -5.59 -3.35 11.06
C SER A 91 -5.22 -3.79 9.65
N LEU A 92 -4.05 -3.45 9.11
CA LEU A 92 -3.61 -3.86 7.77
C LEU A 92 -3.11 -5.31 7.69
N THR A 93 -2.65 -5.88 8.79
CA THR A 93 -2.03 -7.21 8.86
C THR A 93 -2.91 -8.28 9.49
N ASP A 94 -3.94 -7.90 10.26
CA ASP A 94 -4.88 -8.83 10.87
C ASP A 94 -5.83 -9.41 9.81
N SER A 95 -5.40 -10.53 9.22
CA SER A 95 -6.15 -11.29 8.23
C SER A 95 -7.45 -11.95 8.77
N VAL A 96 -7.89 -11.65 10.00
CA VAL A 96 -9.03 -12.32 10.65
C VAL A 96 -10.32 -11.48 10.59
N LYS A 97 -10.24 -10.19 10.25
CA LYS A 97 -11.38 -9.26 10.36
C LYS A 97 -12.22 -9.01 9.10
N GLY A 98 -11.93 -9.67 8.00
CA GLY A 98 -12.73 -9.52 6.80
C GLY A 98 -12.28 -10.51 5.75
N ASP A 99 -13.07 -10.64 4.71
CA ASP A 99 -12.79 -11.39 3.48
C ASP A 99 -11.55 -10.77 2.77
N ARG A 100 -10.39 -10.79 3.45
CA ARG A 100 -9.12 -10.41 2.86
C ARG A 100 -8.90 -11.43 1.76
N PRO A 101 -8.79 -11.03 0.49
CA PRO A 101 -8.32 -11.96 -0.52
C PRO A 101 -6.97 -12.47 0.00
N GLU A 102 -6.89 -13.77 0.26
CA GLU A 102 -5.66 -14.46 0.63
C GLU A 102 -4.57 -13.88 -0.28
N ARG A 103 -3.52 -13.26 0.29
CA ARG A 103 -2.35 -12.67 -0.40
C ARG A 103 -2.58 -12.51 -1.91
N PRO A 104 -2.81 -11.30 -2.45
CA PRO A 104 -3.40 -11.11 -3.79
C PRO A 104 -2.91 -12.21 -4.72
N GLU A 105 -3.78 -13.18 -5.01
CA GLU A 105 -3.43 -14.36 -5.79
C GLU A 105 -3.00 -13.86 -7.17
N SER A 106 -1.71 -13.53 -7.28
CA SER A 106 -0.99 -13.13 -8.48
C SER A 106 -1.77 -12.18 -9.41
N GLY A 107 -2.03 -10.94 -8.98
CA GLY A 107 -2.68 -9.97 -9.85
C GLY A 107 -2.68 -8.54 -9.31
N PRO A 108 -2.79 -7.55 -10.22
CA PRO A 108 -3.03 -6.16 -9.85
C PRO A 108 -4.46 -6.06 -9.29
N THR A 109 -4.65 -5.25 -8.27
CA THR A 109 -5.99 -4.98 -7.73
C THR A 109 -6.76 -4.11 -8.73
N GLU A 110 -7.99 -4.52 -9.03
CA GLU A 110 -8.94 -3.72 -9.82
C GLU A 110 -9.74 -2.75 -8.96
N ALA A 111 -9.65 -2.88 -7.62
CA ALA A 111 -10.34 -1.99 -6.69
C ALA A 111 -9.64 -0.64 -6.62
N ASP A 112 -10.43 0.44 -6.58
CA ASP A 112 -9.90 1.77 -6.30
C ASP A 112 -9.18 1.78 -4.94
N PRO A 113 -8.12 2.61 -4.77
CA PRO A 113 -7.31 2.65 -3.56
C PRO A 113 -8.09 2.74 -2.25
N GLU A 114 -9.14 3.58 -2.20
CA GLU A 114 -9.97 3.74 -1.00
C GLU A 114 -10.73 2.45 -0.70
N THR A 115 -11.33 1.83 -1.72
CA THR A 115 -12.06 0.57 -1.59
C THR A 115 -11.12 -0.56 -1.16
N HIS A 116 -9.91 -0.61 -1.72
CA HIS A 116 -8.88 -1.57 -1.30
C HIS A 116 -8.53 -1.38 0.17
N LEU A 117 -8.30 -0.15 0.59
CA LEU A 117 -7.94 0.18 1.97
C LEU A 117 -9.10 -0.12 2.94
N ARG A 118 -10.34 0.23 2.57
CA ARG A 118 -11.56 -0.14 3.32
C ARG A 118 -11.67 -1.65 3.51
N ASN A 119 -11.42 -2.43 2.45
CA ASN A 119 -11.45 -3.89 2.52
C ASN A 119 -10.32 -4.45 3.40
N CYS A 120 -9.13 -3.84 3.38
CA CYS A 120 -8.03 -4.23 4.26
C CYS A 120 -8.31 -3.92 5.73
N LEU A 121 -8.96 -2.79 6.02
CA LEU A 121 -9.27 -2.35 7.38
C LEU A 121 -10.48 -3.08 8.00
N GLY A 122 -11.40 -3.60 7.17
CA GLY A 122 -12.56 -4.36 7.65
C GLY A 122 -13.47 -3.54 8.57
N ASP A 123 -13.71 -4.01 9.79
CA ASP A 123 -14.46 -3.27 10.83
C ASP A 123 -13.79 -1.95 11.28
N ASP A 124 -12.51 -1.75 10.93
CA ASP A 124 -11.77 -0.54 11.22
C ASP A 124 -11.82 0.48 10.05
N ASP A 125 -12.84 0.42 9.18
CA ASP A 125 -13.00 1.35 8.05
C ASP A 125 -13.16 2.81 8.47
N HIS A 126 -13.70 3.06 9.67
CA HIS A 126 -13.79 4.38 10.30
C HIS A 126 -12.44 5.10 10.43
N LEU A 127 -11.30 4.40 10.26
CA LEU A 127 -9.99 5.04 10.21
C LEU A 127 -9.80 5.88 8.93
N LEU A 128 -10.57 5.62 7.87
CA LEU A 128 -10.52 6.40 6.63
C LEU A 128 -11.01 7.85 6.81
N ASP A 129 -11.74 8.16 7.88
CA ASP A 129 -12.15 9.54 8.20
C ASP A 129 -10.97 10.49 8.44
N ALA A 130 -9.77 9.95 8.70
CA ALA A 130 -8.53 10.72 8.85
C ALA A 130 -7.90 11.13 7.51
N VAL A 131 -8.34 10.53 6.40
CA VAL A 131 -7.83 10.83 5.05
C VAL A 131 -8.60 12.04 4.49
N PRO A 132 -7.92 13.13 4.10
CA PRO A 132 -8.60 14.28 3.49
C PRO A 132 -9.16 13.94 2.10
N GLU A 133 -10.33 14.51 1.76
CA GLU A 133 -11.00 14.38 0.44
C GLU A 133 -10.18 14.94 -0.74
#